data_AF-A0A6C0R9W5-F1
#
_entry.id   AF-A0A6C0R9W5-F1
#
_cell.length_a   1.000
_cell.length_b   1.000
_cell.length_c   1.000
_cell.angle_alpha   90.00
_cell.angle_beta   90.00
_cell.angle_gamma   90.00
#
_symmetry.space_group_name_H-M   'P 1'
#
loop_
_entity.id
_entity.type
_entity.pdbx_description
1 polymer ?
#
loop_
_entity_poly.entity_id
_entity_poly.type
_entity_poly.pdbx_seq_one_letter_code
_entity_poly.pdbx_strand_id
1 'polypeptide(L)'
;MHNHEWHLLYTCLATFVICLPFGYLRGGFRKLSFWWFVAIHAPVPLIILIRKFFDIQLSWGLAPFLFGSFFLGQFVGRKIYALKPWRKK
;
A
#
# COMPACT_ATOMS: atom_id res chain seq x y z
N MET A 1 21.62 -11.56 -13.57
CA MET A 1 20.39 -12.17 -13.02
C MET A 1 20.01 -11.65 -11.62
N HIS A 2 20.93 -11.15 -10.77
CA HIS A 2 20.61 -10.76 -9.37
C HIS A 2 19.87 -9.42 -9.18
N ASN A 3 19.95 -8.46 -10.11
CA ASN A 3 19.48 -7.08 -9.85
C ASN A 3 17.94 -6.93 -9.86
N HIS A 4 17.23 -7.75 -10.63
CA HIS A 4 15.78 -7.63 -10.78
C HIS A 4 15.01 -8.09 -9.53
N GLU A 5 15.52 -9.10 -8.83
CA GLU A 5 14.92 -9.61 -7.59
C GLU A 5 14.96 -8.55 -6.49
N TRP A 6 16.08 -7.84 -6.36
CA TRP A 6 16.20 -6.71 -5.42
C TRP A 6 15.24 -5.57 -5.76
N HIS A 7 15.11 -5.19 -7.03
CA HIS A 7 14.16 -4.13 -7.43
C HIS A 7 12.71 -4.50 -7.09
N LEU A 8 12.34 -5.77 -7.24
CA LEU A 8 11.03 -6.28 -6.85
C LEU A 8 10.81 -6.24 -5.35
N LEU A 9 11.80 -6.70 -4.57
CA LEU A 9 11.75 -6.64 -3.11
C LEU A 9 11.62 -5.19 -2.63
N TYR A 10 12.43 -4.27 -3.16
CA TYR A 10 12.34 -2.84 -2.82
C TYR A 10 10.98 -2.24 -3.18
N THR A 11 10.43 -2.59 -4.35
CA THR A 11 9.11 -2.10 -4.77
C THR A 11 8.00 -2.65 -3.88
N CYS A 12 8.06 -3.93 -3.50
CA CYS A 12 7.10 -4.53 -2.58
C CYS A 12 7.21 -3.92 -1.18
N LEU A 13 8.43 -3.72 -0.67
CA LEU A 13 8.66 -3.10 0.63
C LEU A 13 8.16 -1.65 0.64
N ALA A 14 8.48 -0.88 -0.40
CA ALA A 14 8.00 0.50 -0.57
C ALA A 14 6.47 0.55 -0.66
N THR A 15 5.86 -0.37 -1.41
CA THR A 15 4.40 -0.52 -1.49
C THR A 15 3.79 -0.75 -0.11
N PHE A 16 4.35 -1.66 0.68
CA PHE A 16 3.89 -1.95 2.03
C PHE A 16 4.00 -0.73 2.96
N VAL A 17 5.18 -0.08 2.97
CA VAL A 17 5.48 1.09 3.80
C VAL A 17 4.60 2.27 3.44
N ILE A 18 4.33 2.51 2.16
CA ILE A 18 3.43 3.58 1.72
C ILE A 18 1.99 3.26 2.10
N CYS A 19 1.54 2.02 1.94
CA CYS A 19 0.19 1.63 2.31
C CYS A 19 -0.10 1.66 3.81
N LEU A 20 0.90 1.49 4.68
CA LEU A 20 0.74 1.55 6.14
C LEU A 20 0.05 2.83 6.66
N PRO A 21 0.55 4.05 6.39
CA PRO A 21 -0.08 5.29 6.84
C PRO A 21 -1.47 5.48 6.23
N PHE A 22 -1.67 5.15 4.95
CA PHE A 22 -2.99 5.24 4.32
C PHE A 22 -4.01 4.27 4.94
N GLY A 23 -3.58 3.05 5.25
CA GLY A 23 -4.39 2.04 5.95
C GLY A 23 -4.76 2.49 7.36
N TYR A 24 -3.83 3.14 8.05
CA TYR A 24 -4.05 3.74 9.38
C TYR A 24 -5.04 4.89 9.33
N LEU A 25 -4.82 5.87 8.46
CA LEU A 25 -5.70 7.04 8.26
C LEU A 25 -7.13 6.61 7.92
N ARG A 26 -7.26 5.61 7.04
CA ARG A 26 -8.56 5.04 6.65
C ARG A 26 -9.33 4.47 7.84
N GLY A 27 -8.65 3.97 8.87
CA GLY A 27 -9.28 3.46 10.09
C GLY A 27 -10.12 4.52 10.82
N GLY A 28 -9.72 5.79 10.73
CA GLY A 28 -10.40 6.93 11.36
C GLY A 28 -11.48 7.59 10.52
N PHE A 29 -11.60 7.27 9.22
CA PHE A 29 -12.65 7.79 8.36
C PHE A 29 -13.91 6.92 8.39
N ARG A 30 -15.08 7.55 8.23
CA ARG A 30 -16.34 6.82 8.04
C ARG A 30 -16.24 5.96 6.78
N LYS A 31 -16.59 4.68 6.87
CA LYS A 31 -16.65 3.79 5.70
C LYS A 31 -17.49 4.45 4.60
N LEU A 32 -17.05 4.33 3.34
CA LEU A 32 -17.69 4.93 2.17
C LEU A 32 -17.77 6.47 2.16
N SER A 33 -17.03 7.17 3.03
CA SER A 33 -16.83 8.61 2.87
C SER A 33 -15.84 8.90 1.74
N PHE A 34 -15.91 10.12 1.20
CA PHE A 34 -14.95 10.62 0.21
C PHE A 34 -13.50 10.43 0.68
N TRP A 35 -13.19 10.81 1.92
CA TRP A 35 -11.85 10.65 2.51
C TRP A 35 -11.42 9.19 2.71
N TRP A 36 -12.37 8.30 3.00
CA TRP A 36 -12.10 6.86 3.06
C TRP A 36 -11.75 6.30 1.68
N PHE A 37 -12.43 6.76 0.63
CA PHE A 37 -12.14 6.37 -0.75
C PHE A 37 -10.76 6.88 -1.19
N VAL A 38 -10.44 8.14 -0.91
CA VAL A 38 -9.12 8.73 -1.19
C VAL A 38 -8.03 7.98 -0.44
N ALA A 39 -8.20 7.64 0.83
CA ALA A 39 -7.22 6.86 1.59
C ALA A 39 -6.99 5.44 1.03
N ILE A 40 -7.91 4.88 0.24
CA ILE A 40 -7.69 3.59 -0.44
C ILE A 40 -6.97 3.78 -1.77
N HIS A 41 -7.37 4.80 -2.53
CA HIS A 41 -6.90 4.96 -3.91
C HIS A 41 -5.63 5.79 -4.02
N ALA A 42 -5.37 6.75 -3.13
CA ALA A 42 -4.15 7.56 -3.12
C ALA A 42 -2.84 6.77 -3.10
N PRO A 43 -2.71 5.62 -2.39
CA PRO A 43 -1.50 4.81 -2.50
C PRO A 43 -1.30 4.18 -3.89
N VAL A 44 -2.36 3.95 -4.67
CA VAL A 44 -2.26 3.28 -5.98
C VAL A 44 -1.44 4.10 -6.99
N PRO A 45 -1.72 5.40 -7.24
CA PRO A 45 -0.87 6.27 -8.04
C PRO A 45 0.58 6.31 -7.57
N LEU A 46 0.82 6.36 -6.26
CA LEU A 46 2.18 6.38 -5.70
C LEU A 46 2.94 5.09 -6.04
N ILE A 47 2.29 3.94 -5.93
CA ILE A 47 2.88 2.64 -6.29
C ILE A 47 3.16 2.57 -7.80
N ILE A 48 2.26 3.09 -8.64
CA ILE A 48 2.48 3.16 -10.09
C ILE A 48 3.72 3.99 -10.41
N LEU A 49 3.92 5.12 -9.73
CA LEU A 49 5.12 5.96 -9.91
C LEU A 49 6.40 5.23 -9.52
N ILE A 50 6.41 4.56 -8.37
CA ILE A 50 7.58 3.77 -7.92
C ILE A 50 7.90 2.65 -8.91
N ARG A 51 6.87 1.96 -9.40
CA ARG A 51 7.06 0.90 -10.39
C ARG A 51 7.65 1.41 -11.70
N LYS A 52 7.21 2.57 -12.17
CA LYS A 52 7.82 3.23 -13.34
C LYS A 52 9.25 3.66 -13.08
N PHE A 53 9.56 4.12 -11.87
CA PHE A 53 10.92 4.50 -11.47
C PHE A 53 11.91 3.32 -11.52
N PHE A 54 11.47 2.13 -11.12
CA PHE A 54 12.28 0.90 -11.20
C PHE A 54 12.14 0.14 -12.53
N ASP A 55 11.41 0.69 -13.51
CA ASP A 55 11.09 0.08 -14.82
C ASP A 55 10.49 -1.34 -14.71
N ILE A 56 9.64 -1.57 -13.71
CA ILE A 56 9.03 -2.88 -13.45
C ILE A 56 7.69 -3.01 -14.18
N GLN A 57 7.71 -3.81 -15.25
CA GLN A 57 6.50 -4.19 -15.98
C GLN A 57 5.59 -5.07 -15.11
N LEU A 58 4.26 -4.83 -15.17
CA LEU A 58 3.31 -5.66 -14.44
C LEU A 58 3.16 -6.97 -15.21
N SER A 59 3.89 -8.00 -14.81
CA SER A 59 3.63 -9.35 -15.29
C SER A 59 2.63 -10.05 -14.38
N TRP A 60 1.92 -11.05 -14.90
CA TRP A 60 1.02 -11.88 -14.12
C TRP A 60 1.71 -12.64 -12.98
N GLY A 61 3.03 -12.89 -13.09
CA GLY A 61 3.82 -13.48 -12.01
C GLY A 61 4.11 -12.50 -10.87
N LEU A 62 4.24 -11.21 -11.17
CA LEU A 62 4.58 -10.16 -10.18
C LEU A 62 3.34 -9.55 -9.53
N ALA A 63 2.22 -9.54 -10.25
CA ALA A 63 0.96 -8.98 -9.77
C ALA A 63 0.55 -9.50 -8.38
N PRO A 64 0.58 -10.81 -8.07
CA PRO A 64 0.22 -11.32 -6.75
C PRO A 64 1.08 -10.75 -5.61
N PHE A 65 2.38 -10.53 -5.84
CA PHE A 65 3.29 -9.99 -4.83
C PHE A 65 3.02 -8.52 -4.54
N LEU A 66 2.84 -7.72 -5.61
CA LEU A 66 2.51 -6.30 -5.50
C LEU A 66 1.13 -6.08 -4.86
N PHE A 67 0.11 -6.81 -5.33
CA PHE A 67 -1.22 -6.74 -4.74
C PHE A 67 -1.23 -7.27 -3.31
N GLY A 68 -0.52 -8.37 -3.04
CA GLY A 68 -0.35 -8.91 -1.70
C GLY A 68 0.26 -7.87 -0.76
N SER A 69 1.35 -7.22 -1.16
CA SER A 69 1.98 -6.14 -0.38
C SER A 69 1.02 -4.96 -0.15
N PHE A 70 0.30 -4.53 -1.17
CA PHE A 70 -0.70 -3.46 -1.07
C PHE A 70 -1.81 -3.79 -0.05
N PHE A 71 -2.42 -4.97 -0.18
CA PHE A 71 -3.49 -5.41 0.72
C PHE A 71 -2.98 -5.62 2.13
N LEU A 72 -1.79 -6.20 2.31
CA LEU A 72 -1.14 -6.36 3.61
C LEU A 72 -0.88 -5.01 4.26
N GLY A 73 -0.31 -4.03 3.55
CA GLY A 73 -0.04 -2.70 4.10
C GLY A 73 -1.34 -2.00 4.53
N GLN A 74 -2.39 -2.05 3.69
CA GLN A 74 -3.70 -1.47 4.00
C GLN A 74 -4.40 -2.18 5.17
N PHE A 75 -4.21 -3.49 5.31
CA PHE A 75 -4.78 -4.29 6.40
C PHE A 75 -4.05 -4.02 7.71
N VAL A 76 -2.72 -4.09 7.71
CA VAL A 76 -1.87 -3.83 8.87
C VAL A 76 -2.06 -2.40 9.36
N GLY A 77 -2.06 -1.41 8.47
CA GLY A 77 -2.34 -0.01 8.82
C GLY A 77 -3.67 0.15 9.55
N ARG A 78 -4.74 -0.49 9.04
CA ARG A 78 -6.06 -0.47 9.70
C ARG A 78 -6.04 -1.19 11.05
N LYS A 79 -5.31 -2.30 11.18
CA LYS A 79 -5.18 -3.03 12.43
C LYS A 79 -4.42 -2.20 13.48
N ILE A 80 -3.37 -1.49 13.09
CA ILE A 80 -2.65 -0.54 13.95
C ILE A 80 -3.61 0.56 14.44
N TYR A 81 -4.47 1.10 13.58
CA TYR A 81 -5.50 2.05 14.01
C TYR A 81 -6.48 1.45 15.00
N ALA A 82 -6.91 0.20 14.79
CA ALA A 82 -7.80 -0.49 15.73
C ALA A 82 -7.16 -0.72 17.10
N LEU A 83 -5.84 -0.96 17.15
CA LEU A 83 -5.09 -1.15 18.39
C LEU A 83 -4.80 0.17 19.11
N LYS A 84 -4.40 1.20 18.37
CA LYS A 84 -4.05 2.52 18.90
C LYS A 84 -4.65 3.62 18.02
N PRO A 85 -5.94 3.92 18.18
CA PRO A 85 -6.59 4.96 17.40
C PRO A 85 -6.07 6.33 17.84
N TRP A 86 -5.52 7.10 16.90
CA TRP A 86 -5.09 8.47 17.17
C TRP A 86 -6.30 9.40 17.38
N ARG A 87 -7.43 9.11 16.71
CA ARG A 87 -8.70 9.80 16.91
C ARG A 87 -9.63 8.91 17.72
N LYS A 88 -9.91 9.28 18.98
CA LYS A 88 -10.98 8.64 19.76
C LYS A 88 -12.29 8.84 18.98
N LYS A 89 -13.04 7.74 18.86
CA LYS A 89 -14.27 7.67 18.07
C LYS A 89 -15.36 8.54 18.66
#